data_AF-A0A2E0UYQ6-F1
#
_entry.id   AF-A0A2E0UYQ6-F1
#
_cell.length_a   1.000
_cell.length_b   1.000
_cell.length_c   1.000
_cell.angle_alpha   90.00
_cell.angle_beta   90.00
_cell.angle_gamma   90.00
#
_symmetry.space_group_name_H-M   'P 1'
#
loop_
_entity.id
_entity.type
_entity.pdbx_description
1 polymer ?
#
loop_
_entity_poly.entity_id
_entity_poly.type
_entity_poly.pdbx_seq_one_letter_code
_entity_poly.pdbx_strand_id
1 'polypeptide(L)'
;MSAEENTSINSNWEQFKKEGLSLLNSLGKVIDQAANDLSKLTVVSLEEEDRQRLDQLVGAGVVENRSAAARYLIGEGARTRKDLFEKIERTNAEIKNLKENLGVIFASKQVK
;
A
#
# COMPACT_ATOMS: atom_id res chain seq x y z
N MET A 1 -42.89 -4.46 10.17
CA MET A 1 -42.78 -5.35 9.00
C MET A 1 -41.69 -4.74 8.14
N SER A 2 -40.46 -5.17 8.35
CA SER A 2 -39.25 -4.44 7.94
C SER A 2 -38.36 -5.39 7.15
N ALA A 3 -38.28 -5.23 5.83
CA ALA A 3 -37.45 -6.09 4.97
C ALA A 3 -37.11 -5.46 3.61
N GLU A 4 -36.78 -4.16 3.53
CA GLU A 4 -36.38 -3.55 2.22
C GLU A 4 -35.05 -2.77 2.22
N GLU A 5 -34.30 -2.69 3.33
CA GLU A 5 -33.10 -1.82 3.39
C GLU A 5 -31.74 -2.56 3.25
N ASN A 6 -31.72 -3.81 2.75
CA ASN A 6 -30.47 -4.61 2.70
C ASN A 6 -30.01 -5.01 1.27
N THR A 7 -30.66 -4.50 0.22
CA THR A 7 -30.35 -4.87 -1.19
C THR A 7 -29.53 -3.83 -1.94
N SER A 8 -29.45 -2.58 -1.46
CA SER A 8 -28.74 -1.48 -2.14
C SER A 8 -27.22 -1.45 -1.86
N ILE A 9 -26.79 -1.94 -0.71
CA ILE A 9 -25.36 -1.95 -0.32
C ILE A 9 -24.57 -3.01 -1.10
N ASN A 10 -25.17 -4.17 -1.39
CA ASN A 10 -24.49 -5.28 -2.05
C ASN A 10 -24.30 -5.04 -3.56
N SER A 11 -25.24 -4.38 -4.24
CA SER A 11 -25.15 -4.09 -5.67
C SER A 11 -24.07 -3.04 -5.99
N ASN A 12 -23.91 -2.02 -5.14
CA ASN A 12 -22.94 -0.96 -5.33
C ASN A 12 -21.48 -1.45 -5.10
N TRP A 13 -21.29 -2.40 -4.18
CA TRP A 13 -19.98 -3.00 -3.89
C TRP A 13 -19.49 -3.93 -5.00
N GLU A 14 -20.39 -4.72 -5.60
CA GLU A 14 -20.06 -5.56 -6.73
C GLU A 14 -19.80 -4.75 -8.01
N GLN A 15 -20.47 -3.60 -8.17
CA GLN A 15 -20.15 -2.63 -9.22
C GLN A 15 -18.76 -2.05 -9.05
N PHE A 16 -18.39 -1.60 -7.83
CA PHE A 16 -17.07 -1.06 -7.55
C PHE A 16 -15.95 -2.08 -7.82
N LYS A 17 -16.11 -3.34 -7.41
CA LYS A 17 -15.14 -4.42 -7.73
C LYS A 17 -15.03 -4.64 -9.23
N LYS A 18 -16.16 -4.71 -9.93
CA LYS A 18 -16.21 -4.95 -11.37
C LYS A 18 -15.56 -3.81 -12.15
N GLU A 19 -15.72 -2.58 -11.69
CA GLU A 19 -15.12 -1.38 -12.25
C GLU A 19 -13.61 -1.31 -11.94
N GLY A 20 -13.20 -1.63 -10.71
CA GLY A 20 -11.78 -1.80 -10.37
C GLY A 20 -11.10 -2.91 -11.17
N LEU A 21 -11.74 -4.08 -11.31
CA LEU A 21 -11.24 -5.21 -12.10
C LEU A 21 -11.22 -4.91 -13.60
N SER A 22 -12.20 -4.17 -14.13
CA SER A 22 -12.20 -3.77 -15.54
C SER A 22 -11.13 -2.75 -15.85
N LEU A 23 -10.85 -1.82 -14.92
CA LEU A 23 -9.72 -0.90 -15.00
C LEU A 23 -8.41 -1.69 -15.02
N LEU A 24 -8.19 -2.63 -14.08
CA LEU A 24 -7.02 -3.50 -14.07
C LEU A 24 -6.88 -4.31 -15.38
N ASN A 25 -7.97 -4.86 -15.91
CA ASN A 25 -7.98 -5.59 -17.18
C ASN A 25 -7.71 -4.70 -18.40
N SER A 26 -8.14 -3.44 -18.37
CA SER A 26 -7.86 -2.45 -19.41
C SER A 26 -6.42 -1.95 -19.37
N LEU A 27 -5.84 -1.83 -18.17
CA LEU A 27 -4.43 -1.51 -17.93
C LEU A 27 -3.52 -2.68 -18.33
N GLY A 28 -3.97 -3.92 -18.14
CA GLY A 28 -3.31 -5.13 -18.62
C GLY A 28 -3.18 -5.25 -20.15
N LYS A 29 -3.80 -4.37 -20.94
CA LYS A 29 -3.62 -4.31 -22.41
C LYS A 29 -2.59 -3.26 -22.86
N VAL A 30 -2.05 -2.44 -21.93
CA VAL A 30 -1.14 -1.30 -22.21
C VAL A 30 0.13 -1.43 -21.36
N ILE A 31 0.73 -2.62 -21.37
CA ILE A 31 1.58 -3.14 -20.29
C ILE A 31 2.87 -2.32 -20.04
N ASP A 32 3.57 -1.80 -21.04
CA ASP A 32 4.94 -1.30 -20.76
C ASP A 32 5.01 0.08 -20.10
N GLN A 33 4.07 0.99 -20.39
CA GLN A 33 3.98 2.29 -19.71
C GLN A 33 3.00 2.25 -18.52
N ALA A 34 1.93 1.45 -18.59
CA ALA A 34 0.98 1.33 -17.49
C ALA A 34 1.52 0.48 -16.32
N ALA A 35 2.45 -0.46 -16.55
CA ALA A 35 3.01 -1.29 -15.46
C ALA A 35 3.70 -0.47 -14.37
N ASN A 36 4.40 0.61 -14.75
CA ASN A 36 5.08 1.49 -13.79
C ASN A 36 4.11 2.36 -12.98
N ASP A 37 2.94 2.66 -13.51
CA ASP A 37 1.93 3.43 -12.77
C ASP A 37 1.00 2.50 -11.98
N LEU A 38 0.76 1.29 -12.47
CA LEU A 38 0.04 0.25 -11.75
C LEU A 38 0.85 -0.27 -10.56
N SER A 39 2.18 -0.34 -10.65
CA SER A 39 3.05 -0.76 -9.53
C SER A 39 3.00 0.21 -8.33
N LYS A 40 2.54 1.45 -8.53
CA LYS A 40 2.37 2.45 -7.47
C LYS A 40 1.02 2.35 -6.77
N LEU A 41 0.06 1.60 -7.32
CA LEU A 41 -1.25 1.44 -6.72
C LEU A 41 -1.20 0.40 -5.60
N THR A 42 -1.65 0.82 -4.42
CA THR A 42 -1.86 -0.10 -3.29
C THR A 42 -3.32 0.02 -2.87
N VAL A 43 -4.04 -1.11 -2.92
CA VAL A 43 -5.41 -1.19 -2.41
C VAL A 43 -5.33 -1.61 -0.94
N VAL A 44 -5.90 -0.79 -0.06
CA VAL A 44 -5.91 -1.04 1.39
C VAL A 44 -7.35 -1.02 1.88
N SER A 45 -7.74 -2.05 2.63
CA SER A 45 -9.02 -2.06 3.33
C SER A 45 -8.91 -1.21 4.59
N LEU A 46 -9.89 -0.33 4.82
CA LEU A 46 -9.92 0.57 5.97
C LEU A 46 -11.17 0.32 6.80
N GLU A 47 -11.01 0.34 8.11
CA GLU A 47 -12.13 0.33 9.04
C GLU A 47 -12.97 1.60 8.90
N GLU A 48 -14.22 1.55 9.39
CA GLU A 48 -15.14 2.69 9.32
C GLU A 48 -14.56 3.95 9.99
N GLU A 49 -13.92 3.79 11.14
CA GLU A 49 -13.29 4.91 11.86
C GLU A 49 -12.19 5.59 11.04
N ASP A 50 -11.34 4.81 10.37
CA ASP A 50 -10.26 5.36 9.56
C ASP A 50 -10.82 6.10 8.34
N ARG A 51 -11.87 5.57 7.71
CA ARG A 51 -12.57 6.25 6.60
C ARG A 51 -13.14 7.60 7.05
N GLN A 52 -13.75 7.66 8.24
CA GLN A 52 -14.28 8.90 8.80
C GLN A 52 -13.17 9.92 9.10
N ARG A 53 -12.02 9.49 9.59
CA ARG A 53 -10.86 10.37 9.80
C ARG A 53 -10.33 10.95 8.49
N LEU A 54 -10.29 10.15 7.41
CA LEU A 54 -9.94 10.67 6.09
C LEU A 54 -10.96 11.70 5.60
N ASP A 55 -12.25 11.47 5.83
CA ASP A 55 -13.30 12.42 5.50
C ASP A 55 -13.20 13.73 6.26
N GLN A 56 -12.82 13.69 7.54
CA GLN A 56 -12.58 14.89 8.33
C GLN A 56 -11.47 15.76 7.74
N LEU A 57 -10.38 15.15 7.26
CA LEU A 57 -9.28 15.87 6.62
C LEU A 57 -9.71 16.56 5.31
N VAL A 58 -10.54 15.89 4.52
CA VAL A 58 -11.11 16.47 3.30
C VAL A 58 -12.12 17.57 3.64
N GLY A 59 -13.03 17.32 4.59
CA GLY A 59 -14.05 18.27 5.01
C GLY A 59 -13.48 19.53 5.67
N ALA A 60 -12.33 19.42 6.34
CA ALA A 60 -11.58 20.54 6.88
C ALA A 60 -10.74 21.30 5.82
N GLY A 61 -10.71 20.82 4.57
CA GLY A 61 -9.95 21.45 3.49
C GLY A 61 -8.43 21.29 3.60
N VAL A 62 -7.94 20.37 4.44
CA VAL A 62 -6.50 20.09 4.59
C VAL A 62 -5.94 19.47 3.31
N VAL A 63 -6.77 18.70 2.61
CA VAL A 63 -6.44 17.95 1.40
C VAL A 63 -7.64 17.86 0.46
N GLU A 64 -7.38 17.62 -0.82
CA GLU A 64 -8.38 17.69 -1.89
C GLU A 64 -9.32 16.47 -1.98
N ASN A 65 -8.88 15.29 -1.51
CA ASN A 65 -9.67 14.05 -1.55
C ASN A 65 -9.12 12.98 -0.58
N ARG A 66 -9.86 11.88 -0.41
CA ARG A 66 -9.48 10.77 0.50
C ARG A 66 -8.13 10.13 0.15
N SER A 67 -7.80 10.00 -1.14
CA SER A 67 -6.49 9.46 -1.56
C SER A 67 -5.34 10.39 -1.15
N ALA A 68 -5.56 11.70 -1.27
CA ALA A 68 -4.63 12.71 -0.80
C ALA A 68 -4.50 12.70 0.73
N ALA A 69 -5.60 12.53 1.46
CA ALA A 69 -5.59 12.34 2.91
C ALA A 69 -4.75 11.12 3.32
N ALA A 70 -4.94 9.97 2.66
CA ALA A 70 -4.15 8.78 2.92
C ALA A 70 -2.66 8.99 2.62
N ARG A 71 -2.32 9.59 1.46
CA ARG A 71 -0.92 9.92 1.11
C ARG A 71 -0.29 10.88 2.12
N TYR A 72 -1.04 11.89 2.56
CA TYR A 72 -0.61 12.84 3.57
C TYR A 72 -0.29 12.13 4.90
N LEU A 73 -1.20 11.31 5.40
CA LEU A 73 -0.99 10.56 6.65
C LEU A 73 0.14 9.54 6.56
N ILE A 74 0.29 8.84 5.43
CA ILE A 74 1.41 7.91 5.21
C ILE A 74 2.74 8.68 5.24
N GLY A 75 2.82 9.83 4.55
CA GLY A 75 4.01 10.68 4.54
C GLY A 75 4.36 11.20 5.93
N GLU A 76 3.37 11.64 6.69
CA GLU A 76 3.56 12.15 8.05
C GLU A 76 3.94 11.04 9.03
N GLY A 77 3.32 9.87 8.92
CA GLY A 77 3.67 8.68 9.69
C GLY A 77 5.10 8.22 9.41
N ALA A 78 5.53 8.27 8.14
CA ALA A 78 6.90 7.93 7.74
C ALA A 78 7.92 8.93 8.31
N ARG A 79 7.64 10.24 8.28
CA ARG A 79 8.49 11.25 8.92
C ARG A 79 8.55 11.08 10.44
N THR A 80 7.41 10.89 11.07
CA THR A 80 7.31 10.79 12.53
C THR A 80 8.05 9.56 13.06
N ARG A 81 8.04 8.44 12.30
CA ARG A 81 8.71 7.19 12.66
C ARG A 81 10.02 6.98 11.91
N LYS A 82 10.70 8.06 11.50
CA LYS A 82 11.95 7.98 10.73
C LYS A 82 13.02 7.14 11.46
N ASP A 83 13.09 7.26 12.79
CA ASP A 83 14.03 6.50 13.62
C ASP A 83 13.83 4.97 13.52
N LEU A 84 12.58 4.52 13.40
CA LEU A 84 12.24 3.11 13.21
C LEU A 84 12.72 2.62 11.85
N PHE A 85 12.48 3.39 10.78
CA PHE A 85 12.95 3.03 9.44
C PHE A 85 14.48 2.99 9.37
N GLU A 86 15.18 3.95 9.99
CA GLU A 86 16.65 3.95 10.07
C GLU A 86 17.19 2.71 10.83
N LYS A 87 16.53 2.29 11.91
CA LYS A 87 16.87 1.05 12.62
C LYS A 87 16.67 -0.19 11.73
N ILE A 88 15.54 -0.27 11.03
CA ILE A 88 15.25 -1.35 10.07
C ILE A 88 16.33 -1.42 8.99
N GLU A 89 16.70 -0.29 8.40
CA GLU A 89 17.76 -0.21 7.39
C GLU A 89 19.11 -0.69 7.92
N ARG A 90 19.48 -0.25 9.12
CA ARG A 90 20.73 -0.69 9.78
C ARG A 90 20.75 -2.19 10.00
N THR A 91 19.70 -2.76 10.57
CA THR A 91 19.61 -4.20 10.82
C THR A 91 19.64 -4.99 9.50
N ASN A 92 18.97 -4.51 8.45
CA ASN A 92 19.03 -5.15 7.14
C ASN A 92 20.44 -5.12 6.53
N ALA A 93 21.17 -4.01 6.71
CA ALA A 93 22.56 -3.90 6.27
C ALA A 93 23.48 -4.88 7.03
N GLU A 94 23.28 -5.03 8.34
CA GLU A 94 24.00 -6.03 9.15
C GLU A 94 23.70 -7.45 8.69
N ILE A 95 22.43 -7.80 8.44
CA ILE A 95 22.03 -9.11 7.90
C ILE A 95 22.70 -9.36 6.55
N LYS A 96 22.72 -8.36 5.66
CA LYS A 96 23.37 -8.48 4.35
C LYS A 96 24.87 -8.74 4.50
N ASN A 97 25.56 -7.99 5.34
CA ASN A 97 26.98 -8.15 5.61
C ASN A 97 27.28 -9.56 6.19
N LEU A 98 26.49 -10.02 7.16
CA LEU A 98 26.62 -11.37 7.72
C LEU A 98 26.42 -12.45 6.66
N LYS A 99 25.44 -12.31 5.77
CA LYS A 99 25.21 -13.25 4.65
C LYS A 99 26.40 -13.27 3.69
N GLU A 100 26.96 -12.11 3.36
CA GLU A 100 28.14 -11.99 2.50
C GLU A 100 29.37 -12.66 3.16
N ASN A 101 29.62 -12.39 4.44
CA ASN A 101 30.73 -13.00 5.19
C ASN A 101 30.61 -14.53 5.26
N LEU A 102 29.41 -15.06 5.53
CA LEU A 102 29.17 -16.50 5.49
C LEU A 102 29.45 -17.06 4.10
N GLY A 103 28.97 -16.41 3.04
CA GLY A 103 29.26 -16.79 1.66
C GLY A 103 30.76 -16.86 1.36
N VAL A 104 31.53 -15.88 1.83
CA VAL A 104 33.00 -15.85 1.71
C VAL A 104 33.65 -17.01 2.50
N ILE A 105 33.20 -17.30 3.72
CA ILE A 105 33.71 -18.42 4.53
C ILE A 105 33.45 -19.77 3.84
N PHE A 106 32.26 -19.98 3.27
CA PHE A 106 31.95 -21.23 2.56
C PHE A 106 32.68 -21.35 1.23
N ALA A 107 32.84 -20.26 0.47
CA ALA A 107 33.61 -20.24 -0.77
C ALA A 107 35.10 -20.55 -0.54
N SER A 108 35.68 -20.01 0.54
CA SER A 108 37.08 -20.27 0.92
C SER A 108 37.32 -21.69 1.48
N LYS A 109 36.28 -22.40 1.94
CA LYS A 109 36.37 -23.79 2.44
C LYS A 109 36.32 -24.86 1.35
N GLN A 110 35.84 -24.53 0.15
CA GLN A 110 35.73 -25.45 -1.00
C GLN A 110 37.04 -25.58 -1.81
N VAL A 111 38.06 -24.79 -1.47
CA VAL A 111 39.41 -24.89 -2.06
C VAL A 111 40.32 -25.64 -1.07
N LYS A 112 40.09 -26.94 -0.89
CA LYS A 112 41.06 -27.87 -0.28
C LYS A 112 40.73 -29.32 -0.60
#